data_AF-A0A3Y9C260-F1
#
_entry.id   AF-A0A3Y9C260-F1
#
_cell.length_a   1.000
_cell.length_b   1.000
_cell.length_c   1.000
_cell.angle_alpha   90.00
_cell.angle_beta   90.00
_cell.angle_gamma   90.00
#
_symmetry.space_group_name_H-M   'P 1'
#
loop_
_entity.id
_entity.type
_entity.pdbx_description
1 polymer ?
#
loop_
_entity_poly.entity_id
_entity_poly.type
_entity_poly.pdbx_seq_one_letter_code
_entity_poly.pdbx_strand_id
1 'polypeptide(L)'
;MKIHSLPPEKLIGTILAHLSVSQIRPETKEEYRIRRFLRGDKGMLAGALLNICGIVQRCAELERRIPFGYSGTGIEFSFSGRGKCMNICLTNIPFFHVPEEFCGKNNKNKKIKIYLHMINYNLTH
;
A
#
# COMPACT_ATOMS: atom_id res chain seq x y z
N MET A 1 -13.55 -10.81 -5.07
CA MET A 1 -12.16 -10.30 -4.97
C MET A 1 -11.79 -10.32 -3.49
N LYS A 2 -10.70 -10.98 -3.07
CA LYS A 2 -10.34 -11.05 -1.64
C LYS A 2 -9.53 -9.80 -1.26
N ILE A 3 -10.01 -9.07 -0.25
CA ILE A 3 -9.33 -7.92 0.33
C ILE A 3 -8.35 -8.43 1.40
N HIS A 4 -7.16 -7.85 1.41
CA HIS A 4 -6.12 -8.12 2.38
C HIS A 4 -5.77 -6.80 3.08
N SER A 5 -5.57 -6.88 4.40
CA SER A 5 -5.07 -5.76 5.20
C SER A 5 -3.79 -6.21 5.88
N LEU A 6 -2.82 -5.31 5.94
CA LEU A 6 -1.57 -5.51 6.63
C LEU A 6 -1.15 -4.15 7.21
N PRO A 7 -0.75 -4.08 8.49
CA PRO A 7 -0.28 -2.83 9.06
C PRO A 7 0.83 -2.20 8.19
N PRO A 8 0.83 -0.87 7.99
CA PRO A 8 1.81 -0.20 7.14
C PRO A 8 3.26 -0.59 7.45
N GLU A 9 3.60 -0.78 8.72
CA GLU A 9 4.94 -1.18 9.19
C GLU A 9 5.34 -2.56 8.66
N LYS A 10 4.41 -3.51 8.70
CA LYS A 10 4.64 -4.86 8.15
C LYS A 10 4.76 -4.83 6.63
N LEU A 11 4.04 -3.92 5.97
CA LEU A 11 4.03 -3.81 4.51
C LEU A 11 5.37 -3.26 4.03
N ILE A 12 5.87 -2.21 4.71
CA ILE A 12 7.21 -1.66 4.53
C ILE A 12 8.27 -2.74 4.75
N GLY A 13 8.21 -3.45 5.89
CA GLY A 13 9.16 -4.52 6.19
C GLY A 13 9.17 -5.63 5.13
N THR A 14 8.02 -5.94 4.54
CA THR A 14 7.90 -6.91 3.44
C THR A 14 8.56 -6.41 2.16
N ILE A 15 8.36 -5.14 1.81
CA ILE A 15 8.94 -4.54 0.61
C ILE A 15 10.45 -4.39 0.76
N LEU A 16 10.93 -3.92 1.92
CA LEU A 16 12.36 -3.83 2.22
C LEU A 16 13.04 -5.20 2.19
N ALA A 17 12.40 -6.23 2.76
CA ALA A 17 12.90 -7.60 2.67
C ALA A 17 12.88 -8.17 1.25
N HIS A 18 12.05 -7.65 0.35
CA HIS A 18 12.08 -8.02 -1.06
C HIS A 18 13.25 -7.34 -1.80
N LEU A 19 13.55 -6.09 -1.43
CA LEU A 19 14.65 -5.32 -2.00
C LEU A 19 16.02 -5.76 -1.48
N SER A 20 16.08 -6.29 -0.26
CA SER A 20 17.30 -6.89 0.28
C SER A 20 17.50 -8.30 -0.28
N VAL A 21 18.76 -8.69 -0.49
CA VAL A 21 19.13 -10.03 -1.00
C VAL A 21 18.87 -11.13 0.05
N SER A 22 18.53 -10.77 1.28
CA SER A 22 18.45 -11.68 2.42
C SER A 22 17.00 -12.02 2.75
N GLN A 23 16.59 -13.28 2.55
CA GLN A 23 15.35 -13.81 3.10
C GLN A 23 15.55 -15.18 3.73
N ILE A 24 15.66 -15.20 5.06
CA ILE A 24 15.37 -16.38 5.88
C ILE A 24 14.48 -15.91 7.03
N ARG A 25 13.19 -15.65 6.76
CA ARG A 25 12.17 -15.58 7.81
C ARG A 25 10.88 -16.24 7.35
N PRO A 26 10.09 -16.82 8.27
CA PRO A 26 8.73 -17.28 7.96
C PRO A 26 7.91 -16.10 7.43
N GLU A 27 7.25 -16.30 6.29
CA GLU A 27 6.39 -15.28 5.66
C GLU A 27 4.92 -15.58 5.94
N THR A 28 4.12 -14.56 6.23
CA THR A 28 2.66 -14.70 6.23
C THR A 28 2.13 -14.85 4.80
N LYS A 29 0.88 -15.27 4.66
CA LYS A 29 0.23 -15.44 3.34
C LYS A 29 0.16 -14.12 2.55
N GLU A 30 -0.02 -13.02 3.25
CA GLU A 30 -0.04 -11.66 2.72
C GLU A 30 1.36 -11.24 2.25
N GLU A 31 2.39 -11.47 3.08
CA GLU A 31 3.79 -11.19 2.74
C GLU A 31 4.23 -11.96 1.48
N TYR A 32 3.90 -13.25 1.39
CA TYR A 32 4.16 -14.08 0.21
C TYR A 32 3.52 -13.50 -1.06
N ARG A 33 2.28 -12.99 -0.97
CA ARG A 33 1.56 -12.43 -2.13
C ARG A 33 2.23 -11.16 -2.63
N ILE A 34 2.63 -10.27 -1.72
CA ILE A 34 3.35 -9.04 -2.05
C ILE A 34 4.69 -9.39 -2.71
N ARG A 35 5.46 -10.31 -2.12
CA ARG A 35 6.73 -10.78 -2.70
C ARG A 35 6.54 -11.39 -4.09
N ARG A 36 5.52 -12.22 -4.28
CA ARG A 36 5.20 -12.81 -5.60
C ARG A 36 4.80 -11.74 -6.62
N PHE A 37 4.06 -10.72 -6.20
CA PHE A 37 3.73 -9.57 -7.04
C PHE A 37 4.98 -8.78 -7.40
N LEU A 38 5.93 -8.58 -6.49
CA LEU A 38 7.17 -7.85 -6.78
C LEU A 38 8.24 -8.68 -7.48
N ARG A 39 8.11 -10.02 -7.56
CA ARG A 39 9.09 -10.88 -8.26
C ARG A 39 9.39 -10.38 -9.68
N GLY A 40 10.66 -10.08 -9.94
CA GLY A 40 11.15 -9.58 -11.22
C GLY A 40 10.87 -8.10 -11.49
N ASP A 41 10.36 -7.38 -10.49
CA ASP A 41 10.34 -5.91 -10.47
C ASP A 41 11.77 -5.37 -10.28
N LYS A 42 12.10 -4.29 -10.99
CA LYS A 42 13.42 -3.64 -10.89
C LYS A 42 13.45 -2.49 -9.88
N GLY A 43 12.56 -2.53 -8.88
CA GLY A 43 12.43 -1.48 -7.86
C GLY A 43 11.39 -0.40 -8.18
N MET A 44 10.79 -0.38 -9.39
CA MET A 44 9.77 0.60 -9.76
C MET A 44 8.50 0.43 -8.92
N LEU A 45 7.92 -0.78 -8.90
CA LEU A 45 6.70 -1.03 -8.12
C LEU A 45 7.01 -1.08 -6.63
N ALA A 46 8.16 -1.63 -6.24
CA ALA A 46 8.59 -1.63 -4.84
C ALA A 46 8.76 -0.20 -4.29
N GLY A 47 9.39 0.70 -5.06
CA GLY A 47 9.55 2.11 -4.68
C GLY A 47 8.21 2.84 -4.60
N ALA A 48 7.30 2.61 -5.56
CA ALA A 48 5.95 3.16 -5.49
C ALA A 48 5.20 2.70 -4.22
N LEU A 49 5.26 1.40 -3.88
CA LEU A 49 4.65 0.89 -2.66
C LEU A 49 5.26 1.50 -1.39
N LEU A 50 6.58 1.67 -1.33
CA LEU A 50 7.24 2.31 -0.18
C LEU A 50 6.76 3.76 0.00
N ASN A 51 6.66 4.53 -1.08
CA ASN A 51 6.15 5.90 -1.03
C ASN A 51 4.71 5.95 -0.53
N ILE A 52 3.84 5.07 -1.04
CA ILE A 52 2.44 4.96 -0.59
C ILE A 52 2.39 4.65 0.91
N CYS A 53 3.16 3.66 1.38
CA CYS A 53 3.19 3.30 2.80
C CYS A 53 3.70 4.44 3.68
N GLY A 54 4.72 5.17 3.23
CA GLY A 54 5.24 6.34 3.95
C GLY A 54 4.20 7.44 4.11
N ILE A 55 3.39 7.71 3.07
CA ILE A 55 2.31 8.70 3.16
C ILE A 55 1.23 8.24 4.15
N VAL A 56 0.84 6.96 4.11
CA VAL A 56 -0.14 6.39 5.06
C VAL A 56 0.38 6.50 6.50
N GLN A 57 1.64 6.13 6.76
CA GLN A 57 2.22 6.27 8.09
C GLN A 57 2.25 7.71 8.58
N ARG A 58 2.62 8.65 7.70
CA ARG A 58 2.63 10.07 8.04
C ARG A 58 1.23 10.59 8.37
N CYS A 59 0.21 10.18 7.61
CA CYS A 59 -1.17 10.57 7.88
C CYS A 59 -1.70 9.97 9.20
N ALA A 60 -1.40 8.70 9.48
CA ALA A 60 -1.74 8.07 10.77
C ALA A 60 -1.01 8.73 11.97
N GLU A 61 0.18 9.28 11.75
CA GLU A 61 0.88 10.08 12.77
C GLU A 61 0.24 11.45 12.97
N LEU A 62 -0.18 12.11 11.88
CA LEU A 62 -0.86 13.40 11.94
C LEU A 62 -2.25 13.28 12.60
N GLU A 63 -3.03 12.24 12.30
CA GLU A 63 -4.31 11.95 12.97
C GLU A 63 -4.16 11.83 14.49
N ARG A 64 -3.04 11.26 14.97
CA ARG A 64 -2.76 11.13 16.41
C ARG A 64 -2.40 12.47 17.08
N ARG A 65 -1.88 13.42 16.31
CA ARG A 65 -1.40 14.72 16.83
C ARG A 65 -2.44 15.83 16.69
N ILE A 66 -3.33 15.72 15.70
CA ILE A 66 -4.28 16.77 15.35
C ILE A 66 -5.66 16.12 15.18
N PRO A 67 -6.69 16.56 15.92
CA PRO A 67 -8.06 16.09 15.72
C PRO A 67 -8.59 16.65 14.39
N PHE A 68 -8.39 15.90 13.31
CA PHE A 68 -8.83 16.27 11.97
C PHE A 68 -10.29 15.90 11.67
N GLY A 69 -11.00 15.22 12.59
CA GLY A 69 -12.36 14.70 12.35
C GLY A 69 -12.40 13.47 11.43
N TYR A 70 -11.23 12.97 11.03
CA TYR A 70 -11.04 11.71 10.29
C TYR A 70 -10.20 10.78 11.18
N SER A 71 -10.62 9.52 11.31
CA SER A 71 -9.91 8.51 12.08
C SER A 71 -9.83 7.21 11.30
N GLY A 72 -8.71 6.51 11.42
CA GLY A 72 -8.53 5.23 10.74
C GLY A 72 -7.90 5.36 9.37
N THR A 73 -6.89 6.24 9.25
CA THR A 73 -5.91 6.17 8.17
C THR A 73 -5.45 4.71 8.00
N GLY A 74 -5.54 4.19 6.79
CA GLY A 74 -5.28 2.77 6.55
C GLY A 74 -4.95 2.44 5.10
N ILE A 75 -4.47 1.21 4.92
CA ILE A 75 -4.14 0.64 3.62
C ILE A 75 -4.68 -0.78 3.52
N GLU A 76 -5.42 -1.02 2.45
CA GLU A 76 -5.89 -2.34 2.07
C GLU A 76 -5.46 -2.64 0.64
N PHE A 77 -5.33 -3.92 0.30
CA PHE A 77 -4.97 -4.30 -1.05
C PHE A 77 -5.64 -5.58 -1.51
N SER A 78 -5.77 -5.72 -2.82
CA SER A 78 -6.19 -6.94 -3.48
C SER A 78 -5.42 -7.14 -4.77
N PHE A 79 -5.46 -8.36 -5.30
CA PHE A 79 -4.82 -8.70 -6.56
C PHE A 79 -5.86 -9.07 -7.61
N SER A 80 -5.67 -8.57 -8.83
CA SER A 80 -6.49 -8.88 -10.00
C SER A 80 -5.62 -9.17 -11.22
N GLY A 81 -6.24 -9.56 -12.34
CA GLY A 81 -5.52 -9.84 -13.59
C GLY A 81 -4.45 -10.92 -13.45
N ARG A 82 -4.80 -12.06 -12.82
CA ARG A 82 -3.87 -13.17 -12.50
C ARG A 82 -2.65 -12.74 -11.65
N GLY A 83 -2.83 -11.76 -10.77
CA GLY A 83 -1.77 -11.25 -9.90
C GLY A 83 -0.83 -10.25 -10.57
N LYS A 84 -1.22 -9.68 -11.72
CA LYS A 84 -0.46 -8.61 -12.38
C LYS A 84 -0.93 -7.20 -11.99
N CYS A 85 -2.08 -7.05 -11.36
CA CYS A 85 -2.58 -5.76 -10.91
C CYS A 85 -2.80 -5.81 -9.40
N MET A 86 -2.10 -4.95 -8.66
CA MET A 86 -2.35 -4.71 -7.24
C MET A 86 -3.28 -3.51 -7.11
N ASN A 87 -4.49 -3.75 -6.62
CA ASN A 87 -5.43 -2.68 -6.29
C ASN A 87 -5.18 -2.30 -4.83
N ILE A 88 -4.93 -1.03 -4.55
CA ILE A 88 -4.67 -0.48 -3.22
C ILE A 88 -5.81 0.47 -2.90
N CYS A 89 -6.48 0.24 -1.77
CA CYS A 89 -7.45 1.16 -1.21
C CYS A 89 -6.78 1.87 -0.04
N LEU A 90 -6.76 3.20 -0.08
CA LEU A 90 -6.27 4.02 1.02
C LEU A 90 -7.46 4.69 1.68
N THR A 91 -7.56 4.53 3.00
CA THR A 91 -8.66 5.09 3.79
C THR A 91 -8.20 6.33 4.53
N ASN A 92 -9.03 7.36 4.57
CA ASN A 92 -8.86 8.56 5.40
C ASN A 92 -7.49 9.23 5.26
N ILE A 93 -6.97 9.33 4.03
CA ILE A 93 -5.72 10.04 3.74
C ILE A 93 -6.03 11.49 3.33
N PRO A 94 -5.86 12.48 4.24
CA PRO A 94 -6.19 13.88 3.93
C PRO A 94 -5.26 14.52 2.89
N PHE A 95 -4.03 14.01 2.79
CA PHE A 95 -3.00 14.55 1.90
C PHE A 95 -2.44 13.43 1.02
N PHE A 96 -3.17 13.07 -0.05
CA PHE A 96 -2.68 12.10 -1.03
C PHE A 96 -2.80 12.63 -2.44
N HIS A 97 -1.66 12.88 -3.06
CA HIS A 97 -1.56 12.97 -4.51
C HIS A 97 -1.01 11.64 -5.01
N VAL A 98 -1.59 11.09 -6.07
CA VAL A 98 -1.05 9.92 -6.78
C VAL A 98 -0.20 10.43 -7.93
N PRO A 99 1.14 10.37 -7.86
CA PRO A 99 1.98 10.61 -9.03
C PRO A 99 1.62 9.63 -10.16
N GLU A 100 1.56 10.10 -11.40
CA GLU A 100 1.18 9.28 -12.56
C GLU A 100 2.11 8.06 -12.72
N GLU A 101 3.36 8.20 -12.28
CA GLU A 101 4.40 7.17 -12.29
C GLU A 101 3.99 5.93 -11.47
N PHE A 102 3.15 6.09 -10.45
CA PHE A 102 2.67 4.96 -9.62
C PHE A 102 1.62 4.10 -10.32
N CYS A 103 0.94 4.65 -11.33
CA CYS A 103 -0.07 3.94 -12.12
C CYS A 103 0.51 3.26 -13.38
N GLY A 104 1.81 3.47 -13.63
CA GLY A 104 2.55 2.87 -14.74
C GLY A 104 2.65 1.33 -14.67
N LYS A 105 2.86 0.70 -15.83
CA LYS A 105 3.20 -0.73 -15.91
C LYS A 105 4.71 -0.90 -15.84
N ASN A 106 5.18 -1.87 -15.06
CA ASN A 106 6.58 -2.30 -15.13
C ASN A 106 6.84 -3.20 -16.36
N ASN A 107 8.10 -3.55 -16.58
CA ASN A 107 8.56 -4.43 -17.66
C ASN A 107 7.95 -5.86 -17.65
N LYS A 108 7.26 -6.26 -16.58
CA LYS A 108 6.51 -7.53 -16.48
C LYS A 108 5.01 -7.36 -16.72
N ASN A 109 4.57 -6.20 -17.22
CA ASN A 109 3.17 -5.80 -17.35
C ASN A 109 2.41 -5.81 -16.02
N LYS A 110 3.12 -5.62 -14.90
CA LYS A 110 2.51 -5.48 -13.58
C LYS A 110 2.28 -4.01 -13.27
N LYS A 111 1.19 -3.67 -12.59
CA LYS A 111 0.85 -2.29 -12.22
C LYS A 111 0.16 -2.20 -10.87
N ILE A 112 0.18 -1.00 -10.31
CA ILE A 112 -0.57 -0.63 -9.12
C ILE A 112 -1.75 0.24 -9.57
N LYS A 113 -2.91 0.05 -8.94
CA LYS A 113 -4.07 0.94 -9.04
C LYS A 113 -4.40 1.42 -7.65
N ILE A 114 -4.57 2.72 -7.48
CA ILE A 114 -4.85 3.31 -6.18
C ILE A 114 -6.27 3.86 -6.18
N TYR A 115 -6.98 3.57 -5.10
CA TYR A 115 -8.33 4.02 -4.82
C TYR A 115 -8.28 4.79 -3.51
N LEU A 116 -8.86 5.99 -3.50
CA LEU A 116 -8.99 6.82 -2.31
C LEU A 116 -10.40 6.66 -1.76
N HIS A 117 -10.50 6.36 -0.47
CA HIS A 117 -11.77 6.26 0.23
C HIS A 117 -11.73 7.15 1.46
N MET A 118 -12.52 8.22 1.46
CA MET A 118 -12.69 9.08 2.63
C MET A 118 -13.98 8.70 3.34
N ILE A 119 -13.85 8.24 4.59
CA ILE A 119 -14.95 8.03 5.51
C ILE A 119 -15.04 9.28 6.38
N ASN A 120 -16.02 10.15 6.08
CA ASN A 120 -16.35 11.29 6.94
C ASN A 120 -16.99 10.76 8.21
N TYR A 121 -16.28 10.79 9.34
CA TYR A 121 -16.88 10.43 10.64
C TYR A 121 -17.60 11.60 11.33
N ASN A 122 -17.71 12.78 10.70
CA ASN A 122 -18.46 13.93 11.24
C ASN A 122 -19.45 14.54 10.23
N LEU A 123 -20.60 13.89 10.05
CA LEU A 123 -21.86 14.52 9.59
C LEU A 123 -23.01 14.17 10.56
N THR A 124 -22.72 14.16 11.85
CA THR A 124 -23.77 14.22 12.88
C THR A 124 -23.51 15.46 13.71
N HIS A 125 -24.29 16.50 13.39
CA HIS A 125 -24.53 17.68 14.22
C HIS A 125 -25.08 17.30 15.59
#